data_AF-A0A965BYB6-F1
#
_entry.id   AF-A0A965BYB6-F1
#
_cell.length_a   1.000
_cell.length_b   1.000
_cell.length_c   1.000
_cell.angle_alpha   90.00
_cell.angle_beta   90.00
_cell.angle_gamma   90.00
#
_symmetry.space_group_name_H-M   'P 1'
#
loop_
_entity.id
_entity.type
_entity.pdbx_description
1 polymer ?
#
loop_
_entity_poly.entity_id
_entity_poly.type
_entity_poly.pdbx_seq_one_letter_code
_entity_poly.pdbx_strand_id
1 'polypeptide(L)'
;MAEEKGRIALVCSCEDTMLLDGKALTRGCGAGVEIRGAEQLCLAQLDRFEAALATGRPLTIACTAQAPLFSQEAEAAGAAAPVFVNIRETAGWSAEGKDAGPKMAALIAAAAEPMPEIPLVSLESAGIALVLGRDEVALTAATKLQDKLDITVLLTGDVPVAPPRQADFPVMRGRARAASGYLGAFEVTVDGAAAPSPASRASYAWGKGKDGAISRADIILDLTGAAPLFPAHEVRQGYL
;
A
#
# COMPACT_ATOMS: atom_id res chain seq x y z
N MET A 1 6.66 -28.63 10.17
CA MET A 1 7.08 -29.92 9.56
C MET A 1 7.77 -29.78 8.20
N ALA A 2 7.87 -28.58 7.58
CA ALA A 2 8.58 -28.38 6.32
C ALA A 2 10.08 -28.01 6.48
N GLU A 3 10.50 -27.56 7.67
CA GLU A 3 11.86 -27.08 7.95
C GLU A 3 12.96 -28.15 7.93
N GLU A 4 12.64 -29.44 8.12
CA GLU A 4 13.68 -30.49 8.24
C GLU A 4 14.20 -31.04 6.91
N LYS A 5 13.52 -30.83 5.77
CA LYS A 5 13.89 -31.52 4.51
C LYS A 5 14.85 -30.74 3.59
N GLY A 6 15.17 -29.48 3.89
CA GLY A 6 15.93 -28.62 2.97
C GLY A 6 15.24 -28.43 1.61
N ARG A 7 15.71 -27.49 0.79
CA ARG A 7 15.14 -27.20 -0.53
C ARG A 7 16.01 -27.69 -1.68
N ILE A 8 15.43 -27.85 -2.86
CA ILE A 8 16.16 -28.15 -4.10
C ILE A 8 16.14 -26.91 -4.98
N ALA A 9 17.29 -26.50 -5.50
CA ALA A 9 17.38 -25.50 -6.55
C ALA A 9 17.83 -26.15 -7.87
N LEU A 10 16.94 -26.16 -8.86
CA LEU A 10 17.24 -26.60 -10.22
C LEU A 10 17.84 -25.43 -11.00
N VAL A 11 19.07 -25.57 -11.45
CA VAL A 11 19.83 -24.52 -12.13
C VAL A 11 20.05 -24.92 -13.58
N CYS A 12 19.51 -24.15 -14.52
CA CYS A 12 19.55 -24.45 -15.94
C CYS A 12 20.60 -23.59 -16.64
N SER A 13 21.51 -24.19 -17.42
CA SER A 13 22.49 -23.43 -18.23
C SER A 13 21.89 -22.85 -19.51
N CYS A 14 20.65 -23.23 -19.84
CA CYS A 14 19.95 -22.86 -21.08
C CYS A 14 20.82 -23.13 -22.30
N GLU A 15 21.09 -24.41 -22.60
CA GLU A 15 21.95 -24.85 -23.71
C GLU A 15 23.38 -24.33 -23.59
N ASP A 16 23.91 -24.32 -22.36
CA ASP A 16 25.27 -23.84 -22.04
C ASP A 16 25.57 -22.40 -22.47
N THR A 17 24.51 -21.60 -22.69
CA THR A 17 24.64 -20.17 -22.96
C THR A 17 25.09 -19.35 -21.75
N MET A 18 25.17 -19.99 -20.57
CA MET A 18 25.68 -19.41 -19.34
C MET A 18 26.66 -20.36 -18.65
N LEU A 19 27.70 -19.79 -18.05
CA LEU A 19 28.63 -20.56 -17.23
C LEU A 19 28.03 -20.81 -15.83
N LEU A 20 27.83 -22.08 -15.48
CA LEU A 20 27.37 -22.50 -14.17
C LEU A 20 28.44 -23.31 -13.45
N ASP A 21 28.93 -22.81 -12.31
CA ASP A 21 29.75 -23.60 -11.38
C ASP A 21 28.87 -24.12 -10.25
N GLY A 22 28.38 -25.35 -10.38
CA GLY A 22 27.53 -25.99 -9.38
C GLY A 22 28.17 -26.07 -7.98
N LYS A 23 29.50 -26.20 -7.89
CA LYS A 23 30.20 -26.22 -6.60
C LYS A 23 30.23 -24.83 -5.97
N ALA A 24 30.50 -23.79 -6.75
CA ALA A 24 30.45 -22.42 -6.28
C ALA A 24 29.04 -22.01 -5.86
N LEU A 25 28.02 -22.39 -6.63
CA LEU A 25 26.61 -22.15 -6.29
C LEU A 25 26.22 -22.85 -4.98
N THR A 26 26.65 -24.11 -4.80
CA THR A 26 26.40 -24.86 -3.55
C THR A 26 27.03 -24.16 -2.36
N ARG A 27 28.26 -23.67 -2.47
CA ARG A 27 28.90 -22.90 -1.39
C ARG A 27 28.21 -21.57 -1.11
N GLY A 28 27.78 -20.87 -2.17
CA GLY A 28 27.21 -19.52 -2.06
C GLY A 28 25.75 -19.49 -1.59
N CYS A 29 24.96 -20.54 -1.83
CA CYS A 29 23.55 -20.59 -1.43
C CYS A 29 23.34 -20.95 0.05
N GLY A 30 24.39 -21.39 0.76
CA GLY A 30 24.32 -21.78 2.18
C GLY A 30 23.86 -23.22 2.42
N ALA A 31 23.80 -23.61 3.70
CA ALA A 31 23.39 -24.95 4.11
C ALA A 31 21.88 -25.17 3.85
N GLY A 32 21.50 -26.41 3.52
CA GLY A 32 20.08 -26.77 3.32
C GLY A 32 19.54 -26.58 1.90
N VAL A 33 20.38 -26.18 0.94
CA VAL A 33 20.03 -26.10 -0.49
C VAL A 33 20.78 -27.16 -1.27
N GLU A 34 20.05 -28.03 -1.97
CA GLU A 34 20.63 -28.98 -2.91
C GLU A 34 20.59 -28.37 -4.33
N ILE A 35 21.77 -28.05 -4.88
CA ILE A 35 21.89 -27.56 -6.26
C ILE A 35 21.86 -28.75 -7.23
N ARG A 36 20.93 -28.73 -8.19
CA ARG A 36 20.85 -29.70 -9.29
C ARG A 36 20.97 -28.98 -10.62
N GLY A 37 22.02 -29.29 -11.37
CA GLY A 37 22.26 -28.70 -12.69
C GLY A 37 21.42 -29.36 -13.79
N ALA A 38 21.05 -28.58 -14.80
CA ALA A 38 20.47 -29.03 -16.06
C ALA A 38 20.95 -28.11 -17.19
N GLU A 39 20.93 -28.60 -18.42
CA GLU A 39 21.26 -27.85 -19.63
C GLU A 39 20.00 -27.34 -20.32
N GLN A 40 19.01 -28.22 -20.42
CA GLN A 40 17.74 -28.01 -21.12
C GLN A 40 16.56 -28.39 -20.22
N LEU A 41 16.49 -27.80 -19.02
CA LEU A 41 15.50 -28.16 -17.99
C LEU A 41 14.05 -28.10 -18.48
N CYS A 42 13.70 -27.16 -19.36
CA CYS A 42 12.35 -26.99 -19.88
C CYS A 42 12.09 -27.74 -21.21
N LEU A 43 13.08 -28.47 -21.72
CA LEU A 43 12.99 -29.23 -22.97
C LEU A 43 13.31 -30.70 -22.68
N ALA A 44 14.44 -31.20 -23.19
CA ALA A 44 14.80 -32.61 -23.13
C ALA A 44 15.05 -33.15 -21.71
N GLN A 45 15.10 -32.29 -20.70
CA GLN A 45 15.42 -32.67 -19.32
C GLN A 45 14.31 -32.29 -18.31
N LEU A 46 13.05 -32.22 -18.78
CA LEU A 46 11.89 -31.94 -17.93
C LEU A 46 11.68 -33.02 -16.86
N ASP A 47 12.09 -34.26 -17.14
CA ASP A 47 12.11 -35.39 -16.20
C ASP A 47 12.87 -35.07 -14.90
N ARG A 48 13.92 -34.23 -14.96
CA ARG A 48 14.65 -33.77 -13.77
C ARG A 48 13.81 -32.87 -12.87
N PHE A 49 12.95 -32.05 -13.46
CA PHE A 49 11.99 -31.24 -12.72
C PHE A 49 10.94 -32.13 -12.05
N GLU A 50 10.33 -33.05 -12.79
CA GLU A 50 9.34 -34.01 -12.27
C GLU A 50 9.93 -34.85 -11.11
N ALA A 51 11.16 -35.33 -11.27
CA ALA A 51 11.85 -36.08 -10.22
C ALA A 51 12.14 -35.22 -8.97
N ALA A 52 12.45 -33.94 -9.14
CA ALA A 52 12.61 -33.02 -8.01
C ALA A 52 11.25 -32.73 -7.33
N LEU A 53 10.20 -32.56 -8.11
CA LEU A 53 8.83 -32.31 -7.66
C LEU A 53 8.30 -33.48 -6.82
N ALA A 54 8.54 -34.72 -7.26
CA ALA A 54 8.16 -35.92 -6.55
C ALA A 54 8.80 -36.07 -5.15
N THR A 55 9.87 -35.32 -4.85
CA THR A 55 10.47 -35.32 -3.50
C THR A 55 9.60 -34.60 -2.45
N GLY A 56 8.66 -33.76 -2.88
CA GLY A 56 7.83 -32.92 -2.02
C GLY A 56 8.61 -31.83 -1.27
N ARG A 57 9.89 -31.61 -1.62
CA ARG A 57 10.71 -30.55 -1.04
C ARG A 57 10.41 -29.21 -1.72
N PRO A 58 10.55 -28.07 -1.02
CA PRO A 58 10.45 -26.76 -1.66
C PRO A 58 11.39 -26.67 -2.87
N LEU A 59 10.87 -26.22 -4.01
CA LEU A 59 11.61 -26.10 -5.26
C LEU A 59 11.87 -24.64 -5.61
N THR A 60 13.11 -24.37 -5.99
CA THR A 60 13.51 -23.13 -6.67
C THR A 60 13.97 -23.47 -8.08
N ILE A 61 13.39 -22.84 -9.09
CA ILE A 61 13.84 -22.95 -10.48
C ILE A 61 14.65 -21.71 -10.81
N ALA A 62 15.95 -21.88 -11.03
CA ALA A 62 16.85 -20.80 -11.44
C ALA A 62 16.80 -20.59 -12.96
N CYS A 63 15.59 -20.32 -13.44
CA CYS A 63 15.25 -19.92 -14.80
C CYS A 63 13.82 -19.37 -14.79
N THR A 64 13.55 -18.31 -15.54
CA THR A 64 12.18 -17.75 -15.70
C THR A 64 11.61 -17.94 -17.09
N ALA A 65 12.38 -18.49 -18.04
CA ALA A 65 12.02 -18.54 -19.46
C ALA A 65 10.74 -19.33 -19.74
N GLN A 66 10.54 -20.43 -19.03
CA GLN A 66 9.38 -21.32 -19.15
C GLN A 66 8.69 -21.50 -17.78
N ALA A 67 8.63 -20.43 -16.97
CA ALA A 67 7.93 -20.47 -15.69
C ALA A 67 6.47 -20.97 -15.80
N PRO A 68 5.68 -20.59 -16.83
CA PRO A 68 4.33 -21.13 -17.02
C PRO A 68 4.29 -22.65 -17.15
N LEU A 69 5.25 -23.27 -17.86
CA LEU A 69 5.34 -24.72 -18.01
C LEU A 69 5.54 -25.40 -16.65
N PHE A 70 6.56 -24.99 -15.89
CA PHE A 70 6.85 -25.60 -14.58
C PHE A 70 5.71 -25.41 -13.58
N SER A 71 5.02 -24.28 -13.61
CA SER A 71 3.83 -24.05 -12.77
C SER A 71 2.67 -24.97 -13.15
N GLN A 72 2.41 -25.16 -14.45
CA GLN A 72 1.38 -26.07 -14.94
C GLN A 72 1.67 -27.53 -14.57
N GLU A 73 2.92 -27.97 -14.73
CA GLU A 73 3.33 -29.33 -14.35
C GLU A 73 3.24 -29.54 -12.83
N ALA A 74 3.61 -28.53 -12.03
CA ALA A 74 3.45 -28.59 -10.58
C ALA A 74 1.98 -28.70 -10.15
N GLU A 75 1.11 -27.91 -10.78
CA GLU A 75 -0.34 -27.93 -10.55
C GLU A 75 -0.95 -29.28 -10.95
N ALA A 76 -0.59 -29.80 -12.13
CA ALA A 76 -1.06 -31.09 -12.63
C ALA A 76 -0.66 -32.25 -11.69
N ALA A 77 0.50 -32.16 -11.05
CA ALA A 77 0.95 -33.11 -10.03
C ALA A 77 0.38 -32.86 -8.63
N GLY A 78 -0.43 -31.81 -8.42
CA GLY A 78 -0.97 -31.44 -7.11
C GLY A 78 0.08 -30.98 -6.10
N ALA A 79 1.24 -30.48 -6.58
CA ALA A 79 2.36 -30.05 -5.77
C ALA A 79 2.34 -28.53 -5.51
N ALA A 80 3.10 -28.07 -4.52
CA ALA A 80 3.29 -26.64 -4.28
C ALA A 80 4.01 -25.99 -5.48
N ALA A 81 3.56 -24.78 -5.83
CA ALA A 81 4.18 -24.02 -6.92
C ALA A 81 5.67 -23.74 -6.62
N PRO A 82 6.58 -23.95 -7.58
CA PRO A 82 7.98 -23.63 -7.39
C PRO A 82 8.19 -22.11 -7.32
N VAL A 83 9.25 -21.71 -6.63
CA VAL A 83 9.76 -20.33 -6.69
C VAL A 83 10.66 -20.17 -7.90
N PHE A 84 10.53 -19.07 -8.63
CA PHE A 84 11.37 -18.78 -9.79
C PHE A 84 12.38 -17.69 -9.48
N VAL A 85 13.60 -17.87 -9.99
CA VAL A 85 14.64 -16.84 -9.93
C VAL A 85 15.30 -16.70 -11.29
N ASN A 86 15.35 -15.46 -11.79
CA ASN A 86 16.01 -15.16 -13.04
C ASN A 86 17.51 -15.01 -12.78
N ILE A 87 18.30 -16.05 -13.04
CA ILE A 87 19.77 -15.96 -13.09
C ILE A 87 20.31 -15.80 -14.51
N ARG A 88 19.42 -15.79 -15.52
CA ARG A 88 19.80 -15.76 -16.94
C ARG A 88 20.04 -14.34 -17.41
N GLU A 89 18.98 -13.58 -17.59
CA GLU A 89 19.06 -12.19 -18.03
C GLU A 89 19.71 -11.29 -16.95
N THR A 90 19.56 -11.62 -15.66
CA THR A 90 20.08 -10.77 -14.58
C THR A 90 21.51 -11.11 -14.17
N ALA A 91 22.08 -12.23 -14.62
CA ALA A 91 23.44 -12.64 -14.27
C ALA A 91 24.20 -13.29 -15.44
N GLY A 92 23.82 -14.49 -15.87
CA GLY A 92 24.62 -15.28 -16.82
C GLY A 92 24.80 -14.69 -18.22
N TRP A 93 23.82 -13.93 -18.72
CA TRP A 93 23.90 -13.19 -19.98
C TRP A 93 24.36 -11.73 -19.82
N SER A 94 24.77 -11.33 -18.62
CA SER A 94 25.36 -10.01 -18.41
C SER A 94 26.79 -9.93 -18.98
N ALA A 95 27.31 -8.71 -19.12
CA ALA A 95 28.70 -8.48 -19.54
C ALA A 95 29.73 -9.16 -18.61
N GLU A 96 29.38 -9.32 -17.33
CA GLU A 96 30.20 -9.97 -16.30
C GLU A 96 29.81 -11.45 -16.09
N GLY A 97 29.06 -12.05 -17.02
CA GLY A 97 28.46 -13.38 -16.87
C GLY A 97 29.44 -14.50 -16.49
N LYS A 98 30.70 -14.40 -16.95
CA LYS A 98 31.78 -15.35 -16.60
C LYS A 98 32.11 -15.35 -15.11
N ASP A 99 31.98 -14.21 -14.45
CA ASP A 99 32.29 -14.00 -13.03
C ASP A 99 31.00 -13.89 -12.18
N ALA A 100 29.82 -14.11 -12.77
CA ALA A 100 28.53 -13.87 -12.13
C ALA A 100 28.10 -14.98 -11.15
N GLY A 101 28.92 -16.01 -10.91
CA GLY A 101 28.63 -17.12 -9.99
C GLY A 101 28.18 -16.68 -8.58
N PRO A 102 28.88 -15.73 -7.91
CA PRO A 102 28.45 -15.19 -6.62
C PRO A 102 27.08 -14.51 -6.69
N LYS A 103 26.79 -13.78 -7.77
CA LYS A 103 25.50 -13.13 -7.99
C LYS A 103 24.39 -14.15 -8.18
N MET A 104 24.61 -15.18 -9.01
CA MET A 104 23.65 -16.27 -9.21
C MET A 104 23.33 -16.98 -7.88
N ALA A 105 24.35 -17.29 -7.08
CA ALA A 105 24.16 -17.91 -5.77
C ALA A 105 23.34 -17.00 -4.83
N ALA A 106 23.67 -15.70 -4.77
CA ALA A 106 22.94 -14.73 -3.96
C ALA A 106 21.47 -14.60 -4.39
N LEU A 107 21.19 -14.57 -5.69
CA LEU A 107 19.83 -14.54 -6.22
C LEU A 107 19.05 -15.82 -5.85
N ILE A 108 19.67 -17.00 -6.00
CA ILE A 108 19.06 -18.28 -5.62
C ILE A 108 18.81 -18.37 -4.11
N ALA A 109 19.70 -17.82 -3.30
CA ALA A 109 19.53 -17.72 -1.84
C ALA A 109 18.37 -16.77 -1.49
N ALA A 110 18.38 -15.55 -2.03
CA ALA A 110 17.37 -14.52 -1.78
C ALA A 110 15.96 -14.96 -2.19
N ALA A 111 15.83 -15.78 -3.23
CA ALA A 111 14.53 -16.33 -3.65
C ALA A 111 13.87 -17.23 -2.59
N ALA A 112 14.64 -17.77 -1.64
CA ALA A 112 14.11 -18.60 -0.56
C ALA A 112 13.80 -17.81 0.72
N GLU A 113 14.14 -16.52 0.76
CA GLU A 113 13.84 -15.69 1.92
C GLU A 113 12.33 -15.43 1.99
N PRO A 114 11.68 -15.71 3.14
CA PRO A 114 10.28 -15.39 3.31
C PRO A 114 10.09 -13.88 3.24
N MET A 115 9.23 -13.41 2.32
CA MET A 115 8.81 -12.02 2.34
C MET A 115 7.94 -11.77 3.57
N PRO A 116 8.16 -10.66 4.31
CA PRO A 116 7.26 -10.29 5.39
C PRO A 116 5.85 -10.10 4.82
N GLU A 117 4.84 -10.45 5.61
CA GLU A 117 3.45 -10.19 5.25
C GLU A 117 3.27 -8.70 4.96
N ILE A 118 2.56 -8.38 3.88
CA ILE A 118 2.23 -7.00 3.55
C ILE A 118 1.22 -6.52 4.60
N PRO A 119 1.54 -5.51 5.43
CA PRO A 119 0.60 -5.04 6.43
C PRO A 119 -0.61 -4.42 5.75
N LEU A 120 -1.79 -4.95 6.02
CA LEU A 120 -3.05 -4.34 5.63
C LEU A 120 -3.45 -3.33 6.70
N VAL A 121 -3.75 -2.10 6.28
CA VAL A 121 -4.28 -1.06 7.15
C VAL A 121 -5.75 -0.84 6.80
N SER A 122 -6.64 -1.16 7.73
CA SER A 122 -8.07 -0.88 7.60
C SER A 122 -8.37 0.56 8.01
N LEU A 123 -9.15 1.26 7.20
CA LEU A 123 -9.70 2.58 7.49
C LEU A 123 -11.21 2.45 7.73
N GLU A 124 -11.72 3.06 8.78
CA GLU A 124 -13.13 3.00 9.16
C GLU A 124 -13.65 4.41 9.42
N SER A 125 -14.84 4.72 8.89
CA SER A 125 -15.49 6.03 9.06
C SER A 125 -16.91 5.79 9.57
N ALA A 126 -17.28 6.49 10.65
CA ALA A 126 -18.64 6.55 11.18
C ALA A 126 -19.50 7.61 10.47
N GLY A 127 -18.97 8.29 9.45
CA GLY A 127 -19.66 9.32 8.69
C GLY A 127 -19.65 10.71 9.35
N ILE A 128 -18.74 10.95 10.31
CA ILE A 128 -18.60 12.26 10.96
C ILE A 128 -17.82 13.20 10.04
N ALA A 129 -18.43 14.31 9.62
CA ALA A 129 -17.85 15.22 8.64
C ALA A 129 -17.71 16.65 9.18
N LEU A 130 -16.52 17.23 8.99
CA LEU A 130 -16.27 18.64 9.25
C LEU A 130 -16.18 19.41 7.92
N VAL A 131 -17.11 20.32 7.70
CA VAL A 131 -17.11 21.22 6.53
C VAL A 131 -16.44 22.52 6.92
N LEU A 132 -15.27 22.81 6.33
CA LEU A 132 -14.58 24.08 6.49
C LEU A 132 -15.05 25.03 5.37
N GLY A 133 -15.52 26.22 5.74
CA GLY A 133 -16.16 27.11 4.79
C GLY A 133 -15.79 28.56 4.98
N ARG A 134 -15.71 29.32 3.89
CA ARG A 134 -15.63 30.79 3.96
C ARG A 134 -17.01 31.44 3.89
N ASP A 135 -17.87 30.92 3.02
CA ASP A 135 -19.13 31.55 2.61
C ASP A 135 -20.30 30.54 2.56
N GLU A 136 -21.42 30.95 1.97
CA GLU A 136 -22.68 30.17 1.89
C GLU A 136 -22.57 28.85 1.12
N VAL A 137 -21.51 28.66 0.33
CA VAL A 137 -21.26 27.40 -0.38
C VAL A 137 -21.10 26.25 0.60
N ALA A 138 -20.48 26.49 1.76
CA ALA A 138 -20.29 25.47 2.80
C ALA A 138 -21.62 25.01 3.41
N LEU A 139 -22.57 25.93 3.63
CA LEU A 139 -23.91 25.58 4.10
C LEU A 139 -24.67 24.77 3.03
N THR A 140 -24.55 25.18 1.77
CA THR A 140 -25.17 24.48 0.65
C THR A 140 -24.64 23.05 0.52
N ALA A 141 -23.33 22.85 0.67
CA ALA A 141 -22.71 21.54 0.65
C ALA A 141 -23.17 20.68 1.84
N ALA A 142 -23.18 21.27 3.05
CA ALA A 142 -23.63 20.59 4.27
C ALA A 142 -25.08 20.10 4.14
N THR A 143 -26.00 20.95 3.67
CA THR A 143 -27.41 20.57 3.47
C THR A 143 -27.58 19.44 2.45
N LYS A 144 -26.73 19.36 1.41
CA LYS A 144 -26.78 18.26 0.44
C LYS A 144 -26.30 16.93 1.02
N LEU A 145 -25.50 16.96 2.08
CA LEU A 145 -24.84 15.79 2.67
C LEU A 145 -25.45 15.34 4.01
N GLN A 146 -26.30 16.17 4.63
CA GLN A 146 -26.83 15.96 5.99
C GLN A 146 -27.59 14.65 6.20
N ASP A 147 -28.21 14.10 5.15
CA ASP A 147 -28.95 12.84 5.26
C ASP A 147 -28.02 11.61 5.29
N LYS A 148 -26.73 11.80 5.01
CA LYS A 148 -25.73 10.72 4.89
C LYS A 148 -24.58 10.83 5.88
N LEU A 149 -24.30 12.02 6.38
CA LEU A 149 -23.16 12.33 7.23
C LEU A 149 -23.62 13.11 8.46
N ASP A 150 -22.95 12.88 9.59
CA ASP A 150 -23.09 13.72 10.78
C ASP A 150 -22.19 14.95 10.61
N ILE A 151 -22.80 16.10 10.33
CA ILE A 151 -22.09 17.28 9.83
C ILE A 151 -21.88 18.31 10.93
N THR A 152 -20.68 18.89 10.97
CA THR A 152 -20.43 20.18 11.60
C THR A 152 -19.87 21.16 10.56
N VAL A 153 -20.43 22.37 10.49
CA VAL A 153 -19.91 23.43 9.61
C VAL A 153 -19.10 24.42 10.42
N LEU A 154 -17.88 24.70 9.98
CA LEU A 154 -16.99 25.71 10.54
C LEU A 154 -16.76 26.83 9.51
N LEU A 155 -17.40 27.98 9.74
CA LEU A 155 -17.24 29.17 8.90
C LEU A 155 -16.06 30.04 9.38
N THR A 156 -15.24 30.57 8.47
CA THR A 156 -14.13 31.47 8.85
C THR A 156 -14.63 32.77 9.50
N GLY A 157 -15.83 33.21 9.10
CA GLY A 157 -16.45 34.46 9.54
C GLY A 157 -15.90 35.70 8.84
N ASP A 158 -15.20 35.54 7.72
CA ASP A 158 -14.60 36.64 6.96
C ASP A 158 -15.60 37.40 6.09
N VAL A 159 -16.66 36.72 5.68
CA VAL A 159 -17.76 37.31 4.91
C VAL A 159 -19.08 37.12 5.65
N PRO A 160 -20.03 38.06 5.51
CA PRO A 160 -21.38 37.88 6.04
C PRO A 160 -22.07 36.71 5.36
N VAL A 161 -22.58 35.76 6.15
CA VAL A 161 -23.37 34.62 5.68
C VAL A 161 -24.71 34.64 6.41
N ALA A 162 -25.81 34.55 5.68
CA ALA A 162 -27.15 34.50 6.27
C ALA A 162 -27.38 33.12 6.93
N PRO A 163 -27.89 33.08 8.18
CA PRO A 163 -28.31 31.81 8.78
C PRO A 163 -29.46 31.19 7.97
N PRO A 164 -29.45 29.86 7.74
CA PRO A 164 -30.60 29.19 7.15
C PRO A 164 -31.79 29.24 8.12
N ARG A 165 -33.01 29.10 7.58
CA ARG A 165 -34.23 29.11 8.42
C ARG A 165 -34.26 27.98 9.45
N GLN A 166 -33.70 26.83 9.07
CA GLN A 166 -33.47 25.68 9.92
C GLN A 166 -32.16 25.03 9.45
N ALA A 167 -31.27 24.72 10.39
CA ALA A 167 -30.10 23.89 10.15
C ALA A 167 -30.23 22.65 11.03
N ASP A 168 -30.12 21.47 10.41
CA ASP A 168 -30.14 20.19 11.14
C ASP A 168 -28.73 19.78 11.61
N PHE A 169 -27.76 20.70 11.49
CA PHE A 169 -26.37 20.52 11.87
C PHE A 169 -25.83 21.78 12.58
N PRO A 170 -24.85 21.64 13.48
CA PRO A 170 -24.18 22.77 14.10
C PRO A 170 -23.39 23.59 13.09
N VAL A 171 -23.55 24.92 13.18
CA VAL A 171 -22.74 25.90 12.45
C VAL A 171 -21.97 26.73 13.46
N MET A 172 -20.64 26.72 13.36
CA MET A 172 -19.73 27.44 14.24
C MET A 172 -18.83 28.37 13.43
N ARG A 173 -18.20 29.33 14.11
CA ARG A 173 -17.09 30.08 13.55
C ARG A 173 -15.77 29.47 13.99
N GLY A 174 -14.80 29.49 13.10
CA GLY A 174 -13.39 29.30 13.42
C GLY A 174 -12.52 29.17 12.18
N ARG A 175 -11.21 29.24 12.37
CA ARG A 175 -10.20 29.00 11.32
C ARG A 175 -9.43 27.75 11.66
N ALA A 176 -9.41 26.78 10.75
CA ALA A 176 -8.54 25.62 10.89
C ALA A 176 -7.09 26.07 10.75
N ARG A 177 -6.30 25.89 11.82
CA ARG A 177 -4.87 26.22 11.88
C ARG A 177 -4.01 25.08 11.36
N ALA A 178 -4.36 23.86 11.75
CA ALA A 178 -3.63 22.65 11.41
C ALA A 178 -4.57 21.44 11.48
N ALA A 179 -4.27 20.41 10.71
CA ALA A 179 -4.94 19.13 10.79
C ALA A 179 -3.93 17.99 10.82
N SER A 180 -4.29 16.89 11.47
CA SER A 180 -3.52 15.65 11.50
C SER A 180 -4.46 14.45 11.38
N GLY A 181 -3.90 13.28 11.06
CA GLY A 181 -4.66 12.03 10.97
C GLY A 181 -4.91 11.55 9.54
N TYR A 182 -5.96 10.74 9.41
CA TYR A 182 -6.34 10.01 8.20
C TYR A 182 -7.86 9.79 8.18
N LEU A 183 -8.40 9.28 7.07
CA LEU A 183 -9.83 8.93 6.94
C LEU A 183 -10.32 8.11 8.14
N GLY A 184 -11.29 8.66 8.89
CA GLY A 184 -11.82 8.03 10.11
C GLY A 184 -11.23 8.53 11.42
N ALA A 185 -10.16 9.32 11.39
CA ALA A 185 -9.44 9.75 12.58
C ALA A 185 -8.71 11.08 12.36
N PHE A 186 -9.40 12.10 11.82
CA PHE A 186 -8.84 13.44 11.73
C PHE A 186 -9.01 14.22 13.03
N GLU A 187 -7.98 14.99 13.36
CA GLU A 187 -8.03 16.05 14.37
C GLU A 187 -7.67 17.38 13.73
N VAL A 188 -8.53 18.37 13.89
CA VAL A 188 -8.36 19.73 13.38
C VAL A 188 -8.26 20.70 14.54
N THR A 189 -7.16 21.47 14.58
CA THR A 189 -6.98 22.57 15.52
C THR A 189 -7.63 23.83 14.96
N VAL A 190 -8.54 24.42 15.72
CA VAL A 190 -9.39 25.53 15.33
C VAL A 190 -9.14 26.76 16.21
N ASP A 191 -8.93 27.89 15.57
CA ASP A 191 -8.82 29.20 16.20
C ASP A 191 -10.05 30.06 16.03
N GLY A 192 -10.27 30.98 16.95
CA GLY A 192 -11.44 31.85 16.97
C GLY A 192 -12.75 31.07 17.08
N ALA A 193 -12.72 29.87 17.68
CA ALA A 193 -13.88 29.00 17.82
C ALA A 193 -15.00 29.71 18.59
N ALA A 194 -16.15 29.92 17.95
CA ALA A 194 -17.28 30.62 18.55
C ALA A 194 -18.63 30.06 18.06
N ALA A 195 -19.59 29.97 18.97
CA ALA A 195 -20.99 29.68 18.63
C ALA A 195 -21.67 30.93 18.02
N PRO A 196 -22.66 30.75 17.14
CA PRO A 196 -23.46 31.83 16.61
C PRO A 196 -24.40 32.40 17.68
N SER A 197 -24.68 33.70 17.59
CA SER A 197 -25.69 34.36 18.39
C SER A 197 -27.08 34.07 17.83
N PRO A 198 -28.03 33.57 18.65
CA PRO A 198 -29.39 33.27 18.20
C PRO A 198 -30.21 34.54 17.89
N ALA A 199 -29.75 35.72 18.29
CA ALA A 199 -30.46 36.98 18.10
C ALA A 199 -30.24 37.62 16.72
N SER A 200 -29.37 37.06 15.87
CA SER A 200 -29.07 37.63 14.56
C SER A 200 -29.78 36.89 13.43
N ARG A 201 -30.52 37.64 12.58
CA ARG A 201 -31.31 37.08 11.48
C ARG A 201 -30.79 37.40 10.08
N ALA A 202 -29.99 38.46 9.94
CA ALA A 202 -29.53 38.95 8.64
C ALA A 202 -28.20 38.31 8.22
N SER A 203 -27.32 38.06 9.19
CA SER A 203 -26.06 37.36 9.03
C SER A 203 -25.66 36.69 10.34
N TYR A 204 -24.82 35.66 10.30
CA TYR A 204 -24.26 35.10 11.53
C TYR A 204 -23.49 36.18 12.30
N ALA A 205 -23.88 36.36 13.55
CA ALA A 205 -23.11 37.11 14.53
C ALA A 205 -22.47 36.11 15.49
N TRP A 206 -21.23 36.36 15.89
CA TRP A 206 -20.43 35.37 16.64
C TRP A 206 -20.12 35.87 18.04
N GLY A 207 -20.09 34.94 19.00
CA GLY A 207 -19.58 35.23 20.33
C GLY A 207 -18.08 35.49 20.36
N LYS A 208 -17.53 35.64 21.57
CA LYS A 208 -16.08 35.73 21.77
C LYS A 208 -15.41 34.41 21.37
N GLY A 209 -14.47 34.48 20.42
CA GLY A 209 -13.71 33.33 19.96
C GLY A 209 -12.74 32.78 21.00
N LYS A 210 -12.47 31.49 20.92
CA LYS A 210 -11.43 30.80 21.69
C LYS A 210 -10.48 30.07 20.74
N ASP A 211 -9.18 30.22 20.99
CA ASP A 211 -8.14 29.57 20.18
C ASP A 211 -7.79 28.17 20.68
N GLY A 212 -7.29 27.33 19.77
CA GLY A 212 -6.82 25.99 20.09
C GLY A 212 -7.92 24.99 20.43
N ALA A 213 -9.15 25.19 19.93
CA ALA A 213 -10.19 24.16 20.02
C ALA A 213 -9.81 22.96 19.14
N ILE A 214 -10.15 21.74 19.56
CA ILE A 214 -9.94 20.54 18.75
C ILE A 214 -11.29 20.04 18.23
N SER A 215 -11.39 19.89 16.92
CA SER A 215 -12.52 19.24 16.24
C SER A 215 -12.07 17.90 15.70
N ARG A 216 -12.85 16.85 15.95
CA ARG A 216 -12.61 15.51 15.41
C ARG A 216 -13.60 15.21 14.30
N ALA A 217 -13.14 14.56 13.25
CA ALA A 217 -13.98 14.14 12.14
C ALA A 217 -13.37 12.93 11.42
N ASP A 218 -14.19 12.20 10.71
CA ASP A 218 -13.74 11.13 9.83
C ASP A 218 -13.38 11.67 8.44
N ILE A 219 -14.11 12.71 8.02
CA ILE A 219 -14.00 13.35 6.71
C ILE A 219 -13.91 14.86 6.91
N ILE A 220 -13.05 15.52 6.15
CA ILE A 220 -12.96 16.97 6.07
C ILE A 220 -13.31 17.40 4.66
N LEU A 221 -14.25 18.33 4.53
CA LEU A 221 -14.58 19.01 3.28
C LEU A 221 -14.13 20.47 3.36
N ASP A 222 -13.04 20.80 2.69
CA ASP A 222 -12.40 22.11 2.72
C ASP A 222 -12.83 23.00 1.55
N LEU A 223 -13.84 23.82 1.81
CA LEU A 223 -14.41 24.79 0.88
C LEU A 223 -13.93 26.22 1.20
N THR A 224 -12.83 26.36 1.94
CA THR A 224 -12.32 27.69 2.34
C THR A 224 -11.65 28.43 1.18
N GLY A 225 -11.13 27.69 0.20
CA GLY A 225 -10.26 28.22 -0.86
C GLY A 225 -8.89 28.70 -0.37
N ALA A 226 -8.52 28.37 0.87
CA ALA A 226 -7.21 28.65 1.44
C ALA A 226 -6.18 27.58 1.02
N ALA A 227 -4.94 27.75 1.48
CA ALA A 227 -3.93 26.71 1.31
C ALA A 227 -4.37 25.43 2.07
N PRO A 228 -4.23 24.23 1.46
CA PRO A 228 -4.63 22.98 2.11
C PRO A 228 -3.92 22.74 3.45
N LEU A 229 -4.61 22.08 4.39
CA LEU A 229 -4.08 21.78 5.72
C LEU A 229 -3.02 20.67 5.74
N PHE A 230 -2.94 19.88 4.65
CA PHE A 230 -2.01 18.76 4.53
C PHE A 230 -1.03 18.96 3.35
N PRO A 231 0.27 18.68 3.54
CA PRO A 231 1.16 18.42 2.42
C PRO A 231 0.66 17.23 1.60
N ALA A 232 0.77 17.31 0.27
CA ALA A 232 0.26 16.29 -0.66
C ALA A 232 -1.22 15.93 -0.40
N HIS A 233 -2.06 16.96 -0.20
CA HIS A 233 -3.50 16.80 0.05
C HIS A 233 -4.23 15.94 -1.00
N GLU A 234 -3.77 15.92 -2.24
CA GLU A 234 -4.33 15.12 -3.35
C GLU A 234 -4.35 13.60 -3.11
N VAL A 235 -3.47 13.09 -2.24
CA VAL A 235 -3.44 11.67 -1.85
C VAL A 235 -4.01 11.43 -0.44
N ARG A 236 -4.51 12.47 0.23
CA ARG A 236 -5.07 12.37 1.59
C ARG A 236 -6.53 11.93 1.51
N GLN A 237 -6.76 10.63 1.59
CA GLN A 237 -8.11 10.06 1.65
C GLN A 237 -8.93 10.71 2.77
N GLY A 238 -10.16 11.12 2.45
CA GLY A 238 -11.07 11.76 3.41
C GLY A 238 -10.87 13.27 3.61
N TYR A 239 -9.87 13.89 2.95
CA TYR A 239 -9.74 15.35 2.86
C TYR A 239 -10.07 15.79 1.43
N LEU A 240 -11.14 16.58 1.28
CA LEU A 240 -11.76 16.95 0.00
C LEU A 240 -11.79 18.46 -0.21
#